data_AF-A0A8T5FAE1-F1
#
_entry.id   AF-A0A8T5FAE1-F1
#
_cell.length_a   1.000
_cell.length_b   1.000
_cell.length_c   1.000
_cell.angle_alpha   90.00
_cell.angle_beta   90.00
_cell.angle_gamma   90.00
#
_symmetry.space_group_name_H-M   'P 1'
#
loop_
_entity.id
_entity.type
_entity.pdbx_description
1 polymer ?
#
loop_
_entity_poly.entity_id
_entity_poly.type
_entity_poly.pdbx_seq_one_letter_code
_entity_poly.pdbx_strand_id
1 'polypeptide(L)'
;MVLSENITILSATINNDEGGKGEVTLTYYSDNDESVWSLFNKYKTGLDNVRDIGDLDETCYIGLPYVQSPEVKSLFCVKDNVLITATTNNGEEISTMKQIFEKMNDSSSNTNNSNGGCCLIATATYGSELAPQVQQLRELRDNQ
;
A
#
# COMPACT_ATOMS: atom_id res chain seq x y z
N MET A 1 14.53 19.42 -5.79
CA MET A 1 13.40 18.66 -6.36
C MET A 1 12.16 19.14 -5.63
N VAL A 2 11.39 20.04 -6.26
CA VAL A 2 10.21 20.66 -5.65
C VAL A 2 9.03 19.77 -5.99
N LEU A 3 8.50 19.05 -5.00
CA LEU A 3 7.19 18.42 -5.13
C LEU A 3 6.17 19.56 -5.06
N SER A 4 5.36 19.71 -6.11
CA SER A 4 4.27 20.68 -6.19
C SER A 4 3.40 20.60 -4.94
N GLU A 5 3.01 21.75 -4.38
CA GLU A 5 2.33 21.94 -3.08
C GLU A 5 0.96 21.26 -2.93
N ASN A 6 0.50 20.51 -3.93
CA ASN A 6 -0.85 19.93 -4.01
C ASN A 6 -0.88 18.39 -4.02
N ILE A 7 0.24 17.72 -3.72
CA ILE A 7 0.33 16.25 -3.68
C ILE A 7 0.54 15.81 -2.24
N THR A 8 -0.33 14.92 -1.76
CA THR A 8 -0.08 14.21 -0.49
C THR A 8 0.35 12.78 -0.78
N ILE A 9 1.41 12.36 -0.10
CA ILE A 9 2.02 11.05 -0.23
C ILE A 9 2.08 10.43 1.16
N LEU A 10 1.54 9.22 1.30
CA LEU A 10 1.67 8.40 2.51
C LEU A 10 2.39 7.12 2.11
N SER A 11 3.52 6.83 2.75
CA SER A 11 4.24 5.57 2.50
C SER A 11 4.40 4.74 3.77
N ALA A 12 4.44 3.42 3.57
CA ALA A 12 4.66 2.44 4.61
C ALA A 12 5.62 1.36 4.09
N THR A 13 6.58 0.95 4.90
CA THR A 13 7.52 -0.14 4.57
C THR A 13 6.93 -1.48 4.97
N ILE A 14 7.05 -2.47 4.10
CA ILE A 14 6.77 -3.87 4.37
C ILE A 14 8.09 -4.54 4.74
N ASN A 15 8.13 -5.24 5.86
CA ASN A 15 9.24 -6.12 6.22
C ASN A 15 8.63 -7.43 6.74
N ASN A 16 9.17 -8.58 6.33
CA ASN A 16 8.84 -9.88 6.90
C ASN A 16 10.07 -10.53 7.55
N ASP A 17 9.84 -11.51 8.43
CA ASP A 17 10.89 -12.20 9.19
C ASP A 17 11.85 -13.02 8.28
N GLU A 18 11.42 -13.32 7.05
CA GLU A 18 12.19 -14.06 6.03
C GLU A 18 13.08 -13.14 5.17
N GLY A 19 13.15 -11.85 5.48
CA GLY A 19 13.98 -10.87 4.76
C GLY A 19 13.32 -10.24 3.53
N GLY A 20 12.05 -10.56 3.29
CA GLY A 20 11.15 -9.87 2.37
C GLY A 20 10.96 -8.41 2.78
N LYS A 21 11.10 -7.53 1.79
CA LYS A 21 11.03 -6.08 1.91
C LYS A 21 10.11 -5.52 0.84
N GLY A 22 9.43 -4.44 1.19
CA GLY A 22 8.61 -3.72 0.25
C GLY A 22 8.24 -2.33 0.74
N GLU A 23 7.51 -1.63 -0.10
CA GLU A 23 6.99 -0.31 0.18
C GLU A 23 5.61 -0.17 -0.45
N VAL A 24 4.67 0.37 0.31
CA VAL A 24 3.36 0.78 -0.16
C VAL A 24 3.30 2.29 -0.09
N THR A 25 2.86 2.92 -1.17
CA THR A 25 2.68 4.37 -1.25
C THR A 25 1.28 4.69 -1.76
N LEU A 26 0.56 5.52 -1.02
CA LEU A 26 -0.72 6.11 -1.41
C LEU A 26 -0.44 7.55 -1.84
N THR A 27 -0.85 7.90 -3.06
CA THR A 27 -0.68 9.23 -3.63
C THR A 27 -2.04 9.78 -4.02
N TYR A 28 -2.40 10.96 -3.50
CA TYR A 28 -3.59 11.68 -3.91
C TYR A 28 -3.27 13.16 -4.13
N TYR A 29 -4.02 13.78 -5.04
CA TYR A 29 -3.90 15.20 -5.34
C TYR A 29 -5.03 15.97 -4.68
N SER A 30 -4.70 17.11 -4.05
CA SER A 30 -5.68 17.96 -3.39
C SER A 30 -6.65 18.64 -4.39
N ASP A 31 -6.18 18.93 -5.60
CA ASP A 31 -6.77 20.01 -6.39
C ASP A 31 -7.22 19.63 -7.83
N ASN A 32 -7.27 18.37 -8.27
CA ASN A 32 -8.02 17.91 -9.48
C ASN A 32 -7.80 16.40 -9.81
N ASP A 33 -8.86 15.69 -10.23
CA ASP A 33 -8.85 14.28 -10.66
C ASP A 33 -7.97 13.97 -11.90
N GLU A 34 -7.69 14.96 -12.76
CA GLU A 34 -6.88 14.78 -13.98
C GLU A 34 -5.41 14.39 -13.71
N SER A 35 -4.98 14.46 -12.45
CA SER A 35 -3.60 14.29 -12.02
C SER A 35 -3.23 12.83 -11.70
N VAL A 36 -4.13 12.06 -11.07
CA VAL A 36 -3.86 10.68 -10.61
C VAL A 36 -3.77 9.72 -11.78
N TRP A 37 -4.68 9.84 -12.76
CA TRP A 37 -4.65 9.05 -13.98
C TRP A 37 -3.44 9.38 -14.88
N SER A 38 -3.06 10.65 -14.95
CA SER A 38 -1.84 11.07 -15.65
C SER A 38 -0.60 10.43 -15.01
N LEU A 39 -0.54 10.42 -13.68
CA LEU A 39 0.54 9.77 -12.94
C LEU A 39 0.53 8.24 -13.11
N PHE A 40 -0.64 7.61 -13.04
CA PHE A 40 -0.81 6.17 -13.27
C PHE A 40 -0.32 5.75 -14.65
N ASN A 41 -0.70 6.48 -15.70
CA ASN A 41 -0.25 6.22 -17.07
C ASN A 41 1.24 6.52 -17.26
N LYS A 42 1.74 7.58 -16.61
CA LYS A 42 3.17 7.90 -16.61
C LYS A 42 3.99 6.76 -16.01
N TYR A 43 3.59 6.22 -14.85
CA TYR A 43 4.28 5.07 -14.27
C TYR A 43 4.17 3.83 -15.15
N LYS A 44 3.02 3.60 -15.82
CA LYS A 44 2.85 2.47 -16.75
C LYS A 44 3.89 2.49 -17.87
N THR A 45 4.23 3.68 -18.38
CA THR A 45 5.25 3.82 -19.44
C THR A 45 6.69 3.58 -18.99
N GLY A 46 6.95 3.58 -17.67
CA GLY A 46 8.29 3.38 -17.09
C GLY A 46 8.58 1.96 -16.61
N LEU A 47 7.71 0.99 -16.95
CA LEU A 47 7.81 -0.39 -16.49
C LEU A 47 7.98 -1.36 -17.65
N ASP A 48 8.71 -2.44 -17.39
CA ASP A 48 8.81 -3.60 -18.27
C ASP A 48 7.80 -4.69 -17.87
N ASN A 49 7.44 -5.54 -18.83
CA ASN A 49 6.55 -6.70 -18.62
C ASN A 49 5.23 -6.34 -17.95
N VAL A 50 4.65 -5.20 -18.32
CA VAL A 50 3.39 -4.71 -17.74
C VAL A 50 2.25 -5.68 -18.05
N ARG A 51 1.51 -6.07 -17.00
CA ARG A 51 0.31 -6.90 -17.10
C ARG A 51 -0.82 -6.28 -16.29
N ASP A 52 -1.99 -6.13 -16.90
CA ASP A 52 -3.18 -5.70 -16.17
C ASP A 52 -3.66 -6.86 -15.26
N ILE A 53 -4.15 -6.51 -14.05
CA ILE A 53 -4.60 -7.46 -13.03
C ILE A 53 -6.12 -7.33 -12.91
N GLY A 54 -6.85 -8.35 -13.37
CA GLY A 54 -8.32 -8.40 -13.27
C GLY A 54 -8.86 -9.05 -11.99
N ASP A 55 -7.99 -9.59 -11.13
CA ASP A 55 -8.35 -10.23 -9.85
C ASP A 55 -8.61 -9.22 -8.71
N LEU A 56 -8.59 -7.93 -9.05
CA LEU A 56 -8.85 -6.80 -8.17
C LEU A 56 -10.05 -6.04 -8.77
N ASP A 57 -10.94 -5.53 -7.93
CA ASP A 57 -12.15 -4.80 -8.36
C ASP A 57 -11.82 -3.37 -8.86
N GLU A 58 -10.54 -3.06 -9.00
CA GLU A 58 -9.96 -1.77 -9.32
C GLU A 58 -9.06 -1.83 -10.57
N THR A 59 -8.79 -0.69 -11.20
CA THR A 59 -7.88 -0.66 -12.35
C THR A 59 -6.45 -0.79 -11.87
N CYS A 60 -5.86 -1.96 -12.08
CA CYS A 60 -4.53 -2.32 -11.60
C CYS A 60 -3.64 -2.89 -12.70
N TYR A 61 -2.34 -2.62 -12.62
CA TYR A 61 -1.33 -3.34 -13.40
C TYR A 61 -0.09 -3.64 -12.56
N ILE A 62 0.59 -4.73 -12.90
CA ILE A 62 1.89 -5.11 -12.35
C ILE A 62 2.97 -4.92 -13.41
N GLY A 63 4.18 -4.53 -13.01
CA GLY A 63 5.33 -4.43 -13.88
C GLY A 63 6.65 -4.56 -13.13
N LEU A 64 7.73 -4.67 -13.90
CA LEU A 64 9.09 -4.63 -13.38
C LEU A 64 9.66 -3.21 -13.56
N PRO A 65 10.31 -2.63 -12.54
CA PRO A 65 10.99 -1.35 -12.71
C PRO A 65 12.12 -1.48 -13.74
N TYR A 66 12.18 -0.54 -14.71
CA TYR A 66 13.19 -0.50 -15.79
C TYR A 66 14.63 -0.40 -15.26
N VAL A 67 14.80 0.05 -14.01
CA VAL A 67 16.09 0.14 -13.34
C VAL A 67 15.98 -0.46 -11.93
N GLN A 68 16.82 -1.45 -11.66
CA GLN A 68 17.12 -2.11 -10.36
C GLN A 68 16.20 -3.26 -9.88
N SER A 69 16.83 -4.43 -9.86
CA SER A 69 16.44 -5.73 -9.28
C SER A 69 15.29 -6.48 -9.95
N PRO A 70 15.57 -7.53 -10.75
CA PRO A 70 14.54 -8.40 -11.33
C PRO A 70 13.67 -9.13 -10.28
N GLU A 71 14.06 -9.07 -9.02
CA GLU A 71 13.34 -9.64 -7.88
C GLU A 71 12.21 -8.74 -7.37
N VAL A 72 12.23 -7.45 -7.72
CA VAL A 72 11.27 -6.47 -7.22
C VAL A 72 10.15 -6.29 -8.22
N LYS A 73 8.92 -6.51 -7.78
CA LYS A 73 7.72 -6.27 -8.59
C LYS A 73 6.97 -5.08 -8.03
N SER A 74 6.46 -4.24 -8.94
CA SER A 74 5.66 -3.08 -8.58
C SER A 74 4.25 -3.24 -9.13
N LEU A 75 3.27 -3.17 -8.24
CA LEU A 75 1.85 -3.21 -8.51
C LEU A 75 1.27 -1.81 -8.30
N PHE A 76 0.52 -1.33 -9.28
CA PHE A 76 -0.08 -0.01 -9.30
C PHE A 76 -1.57 -0.16 -9.47
N CYS A 77 -2.34 0.56 -8.65
CA CYS A 77 -3.79 0.56 -8.71
C CYS A 77 -4.35 1.96 -8.51
N VAL A 78 -5.48 2.26 -9.14
CA VAL A 78 -6.24 3.48 -8.87
C VAL A 78 -7.57 3.12 -8.21
N LYS A 79 -7.87 3.73 -7.06
CA LYS A 79 -9.13 3.61 -6.33
C LYS A 79 -9.57 4.96 -5.77
N ASP A 80 -10.79 5.40 -6.06
CA ASP A 80 -11.38 6.64 -5.54
C ASP A 80 -10.45 7.86 -5.60
N ASN A 81 -9.77 8.04 -6.74
CA ASN A 81 -8.78 9.10 -6.97
C ASN A 81 -7.52 9.02 -6.07
N VAL A 82 -7.18 7.82 -5.61
CA VAL A 82 -5.92 7.50 -4.95
C VAL A 82 -5.13 6.55 -5.85
N LEU A 83 -3.90 6.92 -6.18
CA LEU A 83 -2.93 5.99 -6.75
C LEU A 83 -2.24 5.23 -5.61
N ILE A 84 -2.36 3.91 -5.64
CA ILE A 84 -1.71 3.02 -4.69
C ILE A 84 -0.61 2.28 -5.44
N THR A 85 0.60 2.32 -4.91
CA THR A 85 1.75 1.59 -5.46
C THR A 85 2.31 0.67 -4.39
N ALA A 86 2.39 -0.62 -4.67
CA ALA A 86 3.01 -1.60 -3.80
C ALA A 86 4.21 -2.21 -4.52
N THR A 87 5.37 -2.13 -3.90
CA THR A 87 6.61 -2.69 -4.44
C THR A 87 7.13 -3.72 -3.46
N THR A 88 7.36 -4.96 -3.88
CA THR A 88 7.82 -6.05 -2.99
C THR A 88 8.85 -6.93 -3.68
N ASN A 89 9.74 -7.55 -2.90
CA ASN A 89 10.67 -8.57 -3.40
C ASN A 89 10.29 -10.01 -3.01
N ASN A 90 9.16 -10.19 -2.31
CA ASN A 90 8.72 -11.49 -1.78
C ASN A 90 7.59 -12.13 -2.59
N GLY A 91 7.09 -11.46 -3.64
CA GLY A 91 6.03 -11.98 -4.50
C GLY A 91 4.61 -11.83 -3.94
N GLU A 92 4.44 -11.08 -2.86
CA GLU A 92 3.15 -10.89 -2.17
C GLU A 92 2.44 -9.59 -2.59
N GLU A 93 2.84 -8.98 -3.71
CA GLU A 93 2.29 -7.70 -4.16
C GLU A 93 0.75 -7.71 -4.30
N ILE A 94 0.17 -8.79 -4.82
CA ILE A 94 -1.29 -8.92 -5.00
C ILE A 94 -1.99 -9.06 -3.65
N SER A 95 -1.46 -9.90 -2.75
CA SER A 95 -2.04 -10.12 -1.42
C SER A 95 -2.04 -8.84 -0.59
N THR A 96 -0.92 -8.11 -0.63
CA THR A 96 -0.78 -6.81 0.02
C THR A 96 -1.83 -5.82 -0.50
N MET A 97 -2.00 -5.72 -1.82
CA MET A 97 -2.97 -4.80 -2.42
C MET A 97 -4.42 -5.15 -2.08
N LYS A 98 -4.76 -6.45 -2.03
CA LYS A 98 -6.09 -6.90 -1.56
C LYS A 98 -6.37 -6.43 -0.14
N GLN A 99 -5.42 -6.64 0.79
CA GLN A 99 -5.57 -6.19 2.17
C GLN A 99 -5.73 -4.67 2.29
N ILE A 100 -5.04 -3.90 1.43
CA ILE A 100 -5.20 -2.43 1.39
C ILE A 100 -6.63 -2.07 0.98
N PHE A 101 -7.16 -2.69 -0.07
CA PHE A 101 -8.51 -2.42 -0.54
C PHE A 101 -9.59 -2.81 0.46
N GLU A 102 -9.44 -3.95 1.14
CA GLU A 102 -10.34 -4.36 2.21
C GLU A 102 -10.39 -3.31 3.32
N LYS A 103 -9.22 -2.82 3.77
CA LYS A 103 -9.15 -1.78 4.82
C LYS A 103 -9.70 -0.43 4.36
N MET A 104 -9.49 -0.06 3.10
CA MET A 104 -10.06 1.16 2.53
C MET A 104 -11.59 1.10 2.47
N ASN A 105 -12.16 -0.06 2.15
CA ASN A 105 -13.61 -0.28 2.13
C ASN A 105 -14.22 -0.28 3.55
N ASP A 106 -13.52 -0.86 4.54
CA ASP A 106 -14.01 -0.97 5.91
C ASP A 106 -14.07 0.38 6.67
N SER A 107 -13.25 1.36 6.25
CA SER A 107 -13.23 2.70 6.86
C SER A 107 -14.51 3.52 6.60
N SER A 108 -15.46 3.03 5.80
CA SER A 108 -16.75 3.70 5.53
C SER A 108 -17.81 3.51 6.65
N SER A 109 -17.56 2.68 7.67
CA SER A 109 -18.59 2.36 8.69
C SER A 109 -18.47 3.07 10.06
N ASN A 110 -17.48 3.93 10.33
CA ASN A 110 -17.46 4.67 11.61
C ASN A 110 -16.49 5.87 11.65
N THR A 111 -16.81 6.98 10.99
CA THR A 111 -16.30 8.30 11.40
C THR A 111 -17.35 9.39 11.15
N ASN A 112 -18.35 9.44 12.02
CA ASN A 112 -19.07 10.68 12.23
C ASN A 112 -18.09 11.70 12.83
N ASN A 113 -17.81 12.76 12.07
CA ASN A 113 -17.39 14.08 12.58
C ASN A 113 -16.00 14.18 13.23
N SER A 114 -14.98 14.55 12.43
CA SER A 114 -14.17 15.75 12.72
C SER A 114 -13.11 15.95 11.64
N ASN A 115 -12.99 17.19 11.14
CA ASN A 115 -11.80 17.69 10.46
C ASN A 115 -10.52 17.28 11.23
N GLY A 116 -9.67 16.46 10.62
CA GLY A 116 -8.31 16.22 11.12
C GLY A 116 -7.87 14.77 11.05
N GLY A 117 -7.12 14.45 10.00
CA GLY A 117 -6.17 13.33 9.97
C GLY A 117 -6.79 11.94 9.88
N CYS A 118 -6.75 11.34 8.69
CA CYS A 118 -6.88 9.89 8.53
C CYS A 118 -5.81 9.19 9.36
N CYS A 119 -6.20 8.61 10.49
CA CYS A 119 -5.34 7.78 11.32
C CYS A 119 -5.27 6.38 10.68
N LEU A 120 -4.43 6.24 9.64
CA LEU A 120 -4.09 4.94 9.06
C LEU A 120 -3.04 4.27 9.95
N ILE A 121 -3.48 3.60 11.03
CA ILE A 121 -2.61 2.67 11.76
C ILE A 121 -2.58 1.34 11.00
N ALA A 122 -1.62 1.21 10.10
CA ALA A 122 -1.28 -0.06 9.49
C ALA A 122 -0.41 -0.87 10.46
N THR A 123 -1.03 -1.71 11.30
CA THR A 123 -0.34 -2.86 11.90
C THR A 123 -0.88 -4.11 11.22
N ALA A 124 -0.26 -4.48 10.10
CA ALA A 124 -0.42 -5.80 9.51
C ALA A 124 0.74 -6.67 10.01
N THR A 125 0.54 -7.35 11.13
CA THR A 125 1.41 -8.48 11.52
C THR A 125 0.75 -9.72 10.93
N TYR A 126 1.25 -10.18 9.78
CA TYR A 126 0.86 -11.49 9.23
C TYR A 126 2.07 -12.42 9.32
N GLY A 127 1.96 -13.44 10.19
CA GLY A 127 2.89 -14.58 10.34
C GLY A 127 4.34 -14.19 10.61
N SER A 128 4.78 -13.98 11.84
CA SER A 128 4.96 -15.10 12.78
C SER A 128 4.52 -14.71 14.19
N GLU A 129 4.08 -15.73 14.92
CA GLU A 129 3.71 -15.71 16.34
C GLU A 129 4.28 -14.52 17.11
N LEU A 130 3.38 -13.61 17.54
CA LEU A 130 3.53 -12.68 18.66
C LEU A 130 4.99 -12.53 19.10
N ALA A 131 5.63 -11.46 18.62
CA ALA A 131 6.92 -10.98 19.14
C ALA A 131 7.01 -11.30 20.64
N PRO A 132 8.13 -11.84 21.16
CA PRO A 132 8.21 -12.34 22.54
C PRO A 132 7.73 -11.32 23.60
N GLN A 133 7.75 -10.02 23.28
CA GLN A 133 7.16 -8.97 24.10
C GLN A 133 5.62 -9.01 24.18
N VAL A 134 4.90 -9.41 23.13
CA VAL A 134 3.43 -9.57 23.15
C VAL A 134 3.01 -10.88 23.82
N GLN A 135 3.84 -11.93 23.75
CA GLN A 135 3.65 -13.14 24.57
C GLN A 135 3.77 -12.81 26.06
N GLN A 136 4.76 -11.99 26.45
CA GLN A 136 4.88 -11.47 27.82
C GLN A 136 3.66 -10.65 28.25
N LEU A 137 3.10 -9.83 27.36
CA LEU A 137 1.90 -9.06 27.66
C LEU A 137 0.64 -9.93 27.81
N ARG A 138 0.54 -11.09 27.12
CA ARG A 138 -0.54 -12.07 27.35
C ARG A 138 -0.39 -12.79 28.68
N GLU A 139 0.83 -13.18 29.03
CA GLU A 139 1.13 -13.83 30.32
C GLU A 139 0.85 -12.91 31.51
N LEU A 140 1.06 -11.59 31.38
CA LEU A 140 0.69 -10.61 32.40
C LEU A 140 -0.82 -10.39 32.50
N ARG A 141 -1.56 -10.46 31.39
CA ARG A 141 -3.02 -10.31 31.38
C ARG A 141 -3.73 -11.53 31.99
N ASP A 142 -3.23 -12.74 31.70
CA ASP A 142 -3.86 -13.99 32.13
C ASP A 142 -3.46 -14.42 33.56
N ASN A 143 -2.57 -13.67 34.25
CA ASN A 143 -2.18 -13.87 35.65
C ASN A 143 -2.92 -12.93 36.64
N GLN A 144 -4.22 -12.70 36.42
CA GLN A 144 -5.14 -12.19 37.45
C GLN A 144 -6.24 -13.19 37.75
#